data_AF-A0A849Y8N0-F1
#
_entry.id   AF-A0A849Y8N0-F1
#
_cell.length_a   1.000
_cell.length_b   1.000
_cell.length_c   1.000
_cell.angle_alpha   90.00
_cell.angle_beta   90.00
_cell.angle_gamma   90.00
#
_symmetry.space_group_name_H-M   'P 1'
#
loop_
_entity.id
_entity.type
_entity.pdbx_description
1 polymer ?
#
loop_
_entity_poly.entity_id
_entity_poly.type
_entity_poly.pdbx_seq_one_letter_code
_entity_poly.pdbx_strand_id
1 'polypeptide(L)'
;MAENPIAFEYNVHLDDKNRFALRGTRARYFSVRVFKDNHVLLSPQKLVAEQPISPATLRQIARSIKNLKAGKTAGAVDVRAARKVFER
;
A
#
# COMPACT_ATOMS: atom_id res chain seq x y z
N MET A 1 28.22 14.26 -9.28
CA MET A 1 27.61 13.32 -8.32
C MET A 1 28.55 12.14 -8.27
N ALA A 2 29.26 11.94 -7.14
CA ALA A 2 30.23 10.84 -7.04
C ALA A 2 29.48 9.50 -7.15
N GLU A 3 29.95 8.64 -8.05
CA GLU A 3 29.43 7.29 -8.23
C GLU A 3 29.69 6.49 -6.94
N ASN A 4 28.62 5.98 -6.33
CA ASN A 4 28.75 5.16 -5.14
C ASN A 4 29.35 3.80 -5.55
N PRO A 5 30.49 3.37 -4.99
CA PRO A 5 31.14 2.15 -5.43
C PRO A 5 30.24 0.92 -5.24
N ILE A 6 30.32 0.00 -6.21
CA ILE A 6 29.62 -1.29 -6.14
C ILE A 6 30.21 -2.09 -4.98
N ALA A 7 29.38 -2.43 -4.00
CA ALA A 7 29.81 -3.22 -2.84
C ALA A 7 29.79 -4.73 -3.09
N PHE A 8 28.85 -5.21 -3.92
CA PHE A 8 28.68 -6.63 -4.25
C PHE A 8 27.97 -6.77 -5.59
N GLU A 9 28.50 -7.60 -6.48
CA GLU A 9 27.92 -7.92 -7.79
C GLU A 9 27.79 -9.44 -7.92
N TYR A 10 26.65 -9.92 -8.42
CA TYR A 10 26.40 -11.34 -8.62
C TYR A 10 25.30 -11.56 -9.66
N ASN A 11 25.41 -12.68 -10.38
CA ASN A 11 24.36 -13.17 -11.26
C ASN A 11 23.46 -14.15 -10.49
N VAL A 12 22.17 -14.16 -10.82
CA VAL A 12 21.20 -15.05 -10.19
C VAL A 12 20.18 -15.52 -11.22
N HIS A 13 19.77 -16.78 -11.09
CA HIS A 13 18.69 -17.36 -11.87
C HIS A 13 17.39 -17.29 -11.06
N LEU A 14 16.26 -17.11 -11.74
CA LEU A 14 14.95 -17.17 -11.10
C LEU A 14 14.59 -18.62 -10.78
N ASP A 15 13.96 -18.84 -9.64
CA ASP A 15 13.33 -20.13 -9.36
C ASP A 15 12.04 -20.31 -10.17
N ASP A 16 11.44 -21.50 -10.11
CA ASP A 16 10.18 -21.83 -10.81
C ASP A 16 8.99 -20.94 -10.43
N LYS A 17 9.12 -20.12 -9.38
CA LYS A 17 8.11 -19.17 -8.89
C LYS A 17 8.46 -17.72 -9.24
N ASN A 18 9.44 -17.49 -10.13
CA ASN A 18 9.94 -16.18 -10.52
C ASN A 18 10.54 -15.37 -9.35
N ARG A 19 11.21 -16.04 -8.41
CA ARG A 19 11.85 -15.40 -7.25
C ARG A 19 13.36 -15.57 -7.31
N PHE A 20 14.09 -14.68 -6.67
CA PHE A 20 15.51 -14.81 -6.41
C PHE A 20 15.88 -14.29 -5.02
N ALA A 21 17.00 -14.75 -4.49
CA ALA A 21 17.50 -14.32 -3.18
C ALA A 21 18.42 -13.10 -3.34
N LEU A 22 18.04 -11.98 -2.73
CA LEU A 22 18.89 -10.78 -2.63
C LEU A 22 20.04 -11.02 -1.66
N ARG A 23 21.27 -10.76 -2.11
CA ARG A 23 22.50 -10.88 -1.31
C ARG A 23 23.10 -9.49 -1.04
N GLY A 24 23.72 -9.32 0.13
CA GLY A 24 24.47 -8.11 0.50
C GLY A 24 23.65 -6.93 1.03
N THR A 25 22.32 -7.01 1.07
CA THR A 25 21.46 -5.93 1.60
C THR A 25 21.12 -6.11 3.07
N ARG A 26 21.13 -5.01 3.83
CA ARG A 26 20.63 -4.95 5.22
C ARG A 26 19.14 -4.60 5.29
N ALA A 27 18.54 -4.16 4.18
CA ALA A 27 17.13 -3.79 4.14
C ALA A 27 16.24 -5.04 4.02
N ARG A 28 15.09 -5.01 4.69
CA ARG A 28 14.13 -6.14 4.70
C ARG A 28 12.94 -5.94 3.77
N TYR A 29 12.62 -4.70 3.43
CA TYR A 29 11.46 -4.36 2.61
C TYR A 29 11.90 -3.51 1.43
N PHE A 30 11.28 -3.75 0.27
CA PHE A 30 11.62 -3.08 -0.97
C PHE A 30 10.34 -2.68 -1.69
N SER A 31 10.33 -1.48 -2.27
CA SER A 31 9.40 -1.16 -3.34
C SER A 31 10.00 -1.61 -4.67
N VAL A 32 9.19 -2.31 -5.45
CA VAL A 32 9.58 -2.88 -6.74
C VAL A 32 8.88 -2.10 -7.84
N ARG A 33 9.66 -1.58 -8.79
CA ARG A 33 9.16 -1.00 -10.04
C ARG A 33 9.69 -1.81 -11.21
N VAL A 34 8.79 -2.25 -12.08
CA VAL A 34 9.11 -2.96 -13.32
C VAL A 34 8.84 -2.02 -14.47
N PHE A 35 9.86 -1.77 -15.29
CA PHE A 35 9.78 -0.90 -16.45
C PHE A 35 9.42 -1.70 -17.70
N LYS A 36 9.02 -1.00 -18.77
CA LYS A 36 8.59 -1.64 -20.04
C LYS A 36 9.70 -2.40 -20.75
N ASP A 37 10.94 -2.03 -20.51
CA ASP A 37 12.16 -2.67 -20.98
C ASP A 37 12.60 -3.86 -20.10
N ASN A 38 11.75 -4.25 -19.13
CA ASN A 38 12.00 -5.30 -18.14
C ASN A 38 13.10 -4.98 -17.12
N HIS A 39 13.60 -3.75 -17.06
CA HIS A 39 14.42 -3.36 -15.93
C HIS A 39 13.59 -3.36 -14.64
N VAL A 40 14.20 -3.86 -13.57
CA VAL A 40 13.58 -3.89 -12.24
C VAL A 40 14.40 -3.02 -11.31
N LEU A 41 13.75 -2.02 -10.72
CA LEU A 41 14.34 -1.18 -9.68
C LEU A 41 13.77 -1.57 -8.33
N LEU A 42 14.66 -2.00 -7.44
CA LEU A 42 14.36 -2.26 -6.03
C LEU A 42 14.84 -1.08 -5.20
N SER A 43 13.92 -0.42 -4.49
CA SER A 43 14.24 0.67 -3.57
C SER A 43 13.98 0.23 -2.14
N PRO A 44 14.98 0.22 -1.25
CA PRO A 44 14.79 -0.09 0.17
C PRO A 44 13.69 0.79 0.78
N GLN A 45 12.81 0.17 1.56
CA GLN A 45 11.80 0.86 2.34
C GLN A 45 11.91 0.51 3.81
N LYS A 46 11.61 1.48 4.66
CA LYS A 46 11.35 1.25 6.07
C LYS A 46 9.88 0.88 6.20
N LEU A 47 9.59 -0.24 6.84
CA LEU A 47 8.23 -0.53 7.27
C LEU A 47 7.91 0.47 8.39
N VAL A 48 7.26 1.57 8.04
CA VAL A 48 6.73 2.51 9.01
C VAL A 48 5.34 1.99 9.37
N ALA A 49 5.06 1.86 10.66
CA ALA A 49 3.71 1.57 11.11
C ALA A 49 2.75 2.59 10.48
N GLU A 50 1.57 2.15 10.06
CA GLU A 50 0.54 3.04 9.53
C GLU A 50 0.39 4.24 10.46
N GLN A 51 0.24 5.44 9.89
CA GLN A 51 0.02 6.62 10.71
C GLN A 51 -1.16 6.35 11.63
N PRO A 52 -1.02 6.56 12.95
CA PRO A 52 -2.09 6.28 13.88
C PRO A 52 -3.33 7.06 13.45
N ILE A 53 -4.48 6.37 13.39
CA ILE A 53 -5.77 7.00 13.10
C ILE A 53 -5.93 8.19 14.05
N SER A 54 -6.23 9.36 13.50
CA SER A 54 -6.33 10.56 14.33
C SER A 54 -7.37 10.34 15.46
N PRO A 55 -7.15 10.89 16.66
CA PRO A 55 -8.13 10.75 17.74
C PRO A 55 -9.53 11.26 17.35
N ALA A 56 -9.61 12.25 16.45
CA ALA A 56 -10.87 12.77 15.93
C ALA A 56 -11.59 11.74 15.06
N THR A 57 -10.88 11.09 14.13
CA THR A 57 -11.40 10.03 13.28
C THR A 57 -11.86 8.83 14.12
N LEU A 58 -11.06 8.42 15.11
CA LEU A 58 -11.43 7.33 16.01
C LEU A 58 -12.73 7.63 16.78
N ARG A 59 -12.89 8.86 17.29
CA ARG A 59 -14.13 9.31 17.94
C ARG A 59 -15.32 9.29 16.97
N GLN A 60 -15.12 9.68 15.72
CA GLN A 60 -16.18 9.63 14.71
C GLN A 60 -16.62 8.20 14.42
N ILE A 61 -15.68 7.27 14.26
CA ILE A 61 -15.96 5.85 14.09
C ILE A 61 -16.76 5.32 15.29
N ALA A 62 -16.31 5.60 16.52
CA ALA A 62 -17.00 5.17 17.73
C ALA A 62 -18.45 5.72 17.81
N ARG A 63 -18.66 6.99 17.45
CA ARG A 63 -20.00 7.59 17.37
C ARG A 63 -20.87 6.93 16.32
N SER A 64 -20.34 6.66 15.13
CA SER A 64 -21.07 5.96 14.06
C SER A 64 -21.53 4.57 14.50
N ILE A 65 -20.65 3.80 15.16
CA ILE A 65 -20.99 2.49 15.72
C ILE A 65 -22.11 2.60 16.77
N LYS A 66 -22.02 3.58 17.68
CA LYS A 66 -23.06 3.81 18.69
C LYS A 66 -24.41 4.16 18.05
N ASN A 67 -24.42 5.04 17.06
CA ASN A 67 -25.63 5.44 16.35
C ASN A 67 -26.25 4.27 15.58
N LEU A 68 -25.42 3.46 14.92
CA LEU A 68 -25.86 2.25 14.22
C LEU A 68 -26.55 1.27 15.19
N LYS A 69 -25.93 0.98 16.34
CA LYS A 69 -26.52 0.12 17.37
C LYS A 69 -27.81 0.68 17.96
N ALA A 70 -27.95 2.00 18.00
CA ALA A 70 -29.14 2.69 18.49
C ALA A 70 -30.23 2.90 17.42
N GLY A 71 -30.05 2.39 16.19
CA GLY A 71 -30.97 2.60 15.08
C GLY A 71 -31.03 4.06 14.57
N LYS A 72 -30.10 4.92 14.99
CA LYS A 72 -29.98 6.32 14.57
C LYS A 72 -29.20 6.43 13.27
N THR A 73 -29.73 5.81 12.22
CA THR A 73 -29.13 5.81 10.89
C THR A 73 -30.02 6.52 9.89
N ALA A 74 -29.44 6.97 8.78
CA ALA A 74 -30.23 7.34 7.62
C ALA A 74 -31.00 6.11 7.10
N GLY A 75 -32.12 6.35 6.43
CA GLY A 75 -32.84 5.30 5.71
C GLY A 75 -31.98 4.67 4.62
N ALA A 76 -32.47 3.56 4.05
CA ALA A 76 -31.81 2.91 2.93
C ALA A 76 -31.63 3.89 1.78
N VAL A 77 -30.40 3.99 1.25
CA VAL A 77 -30.09 4.83 0.10
C VAL A 77 -30.45 4.06 -1.17
N ASP A 78 -31.28 4.66 -2.03
CA ASP A 78 -31.51 4.14 -3.37
C ASP A 78 -30.30 4.41 -4.27
N VAL A 79 -29.45 3.40 -4.38
CA VAL A 79 -28.24 3.42 -5.21
C VAL A 79 -28.52 3.55 -6.70
N ARG A 80 -29.71 3.18 -7.20
CA ARG A 80 -30.07 3.33 -8.63
C ARG A 80 -30.37 4.78 -8.96
N ALA A 81 -31.08 5.48 -8.06
CA ALA A 81 -31.34 6.91 -8.20
C ALA A 81 -30.05 7.74 -8.08
N ALA A 82 -29.18 7.41 -7.13
CA ALA A 82 -27.91 8.10 -6.92
C ALA A 82 -26.96 8.00 -8.13
N ARG A 83 -26.90 6.85 -8.80
CA ARG A 83 -26.02 6.62 -9.95
C ARG A 83 -26.28 7.58 -11.12
N LYS A 84 -27.54 7.95 -11.37
CA LYS A 84 -27.92 8.92 -12.42
C LYS A 84 -27.36 10.33 -12.19
N VAL A 85 -27.03 10.67 -10.95
CA VAL A 85 -26.46 11.99 -10.59
C VAL A 85 -24.95 12.05 -10.87
N PHE A 86 -24.26 10.91 -10.77
CA PHE A 86 -22.80 10.82 -10.95
C PHE A 86 -22.37 10.47 -12.38
N GLU A 87 -23.29 10.03 -13.25
CA GLU A 87 -23.03 9.74 -14.68
C GLU A 87 -23.38 10.93 -15.62
N ARG A 88 -23.40 12.17 -15.10
CA ARG A 88 -23.45 13.40 -15.91
C ARG A 88 -22.05 13.82 -16.37
#